data_AF-A0A132E808-F1
#
_entry.id   AF-A0A132E808-F1
#
_cell.length_a   1.000
_cell.length_b   1.000
_cell.length_c   1.000
_cell.angle_alpha   90.00
_cell.angle_beta   90.00
_cell.angle_gamma   90.00
#
_symmetry.space_group_name_H-M   'P 1'
#
loop_
_entity.id
_entity.type
_entity.pdbx_description
1 polymer ?
#
loop_
_entity_poly.entity_id
_entity_poly.type
_entity_poly.pdbx_seq_one_letter_code
_entity_poly.pdbx_strand_id
1 'polypeptide(L)'
;MEFINHTPFPALAFEGVDAREHEFHVVVLRQTLTWNDARDLYFSDAQQPLCEADEFFGPDMQGGVRQESDLCQYKPRCDVIVNATAYPPRRPDGSAPVKFDVRLAVSRPGSPKPLPPEPHGLNPLMPASPEEIRAWKAEVERAKKTPPQGERLIEKTLAVTGERHFVRRTGLRRLAAVLLKIGSLGIVRMPAWQLTSPEPARDIQVNLEHAFGGQCRIETGDKAADRVSKKQRLTPGQADAHPDAPRAPIAHDAFSANVSGQGFVRDWYLEATGINAVAAPQIEYSTRPITLADFDAARLGKLAESTPLVAGFGVRAKGHPERAKLVGTIDRAFIESGAPLPKDFDFAVWNAAWPDQQVDALRGDEQIELVNLCTPTTPRATKDASGNVTLTLNLPGHLPFALVRFENGSIGELEARLDTVLIDPGRREVSCVWRATLAKQPGVRVIELRMLERGDVDVMTATTSEGERGAHG
;
A
#
# COMPACT_ATOMS: atom_id res chain seq x y z
N MET A 1 -8.39 31.38 12.88
CA MET A 1 -7.68 31.15 11.62
C MET A 1 -8.70 31.05 10.50
N GLU A 2 -8.54 31.86 9.45
CA GLU A 2 -9.30 31.77 8.19
C GLU A 2 -8.57 30.85 7.21
N PHE A 3 -9.28 29.94 6.54
CA PHE A 3 -8.72 29.08 5.50
C PHE A 3 -9.22 29.50 4.12
N ILE A 4 -8.30 29.77 3.20
CA ILE A 4 -8.59 30.18 1.83
C ILE A 4 -7.93 29.18 0.87
N ASN A 5 -8.72 28.52 0.04
CA ASN A 5 -8.22 27.62 -0.98
C ASN A 5 -8.16 28.34 -2.34
N HIS A 6 -6.96 28.65 -2.84
CA HIS A 6 -6.77 29.22 -4.18
C HIS A 6 -6.54 28.16 -5.26
N THR A 7 -6.58 26.88 -4.91
CA THR A 7 -6.46 25.77 -5.86
C THR A 7 -7.86 25.33 -6.35
N PRO A 8 -7.95 24.67 -7.51
CA PRO A 8 -9.21 24.08 -7.98
C PRO A 8 -9.55 22.73 -7.29
N PHE A 9 -8.77 22.30 -6.30
CA PHE A 9 -8.85 20.97 -5.71
C PHE A 9 -9.60 20.96 -4.38
N PRO A 10 -10.36 19.89 -4.07
CA PRO A 10 -10.96 19.72 -2.75
C PRO A 10 -9.91 19.77 -1.64
N ALA A 11 -10.13 20.65 -0.66
CA ALA A 11 -9.22 20.86 0.45
C ALA A 11 -9.99 21.26 1.71
N LEU A 12 -9.44 20.91 2.86
CA LEU A 12 -10.00 21.21 4.17
C LEU A 12 -8.88 21.56 5.16
N ALA A 13 -9.17 22.50 6.05
CA ALA A 13 -8.35 22.76 7.22
C ALA A 13 -9.10 22.34 8.49
N PHE A 14 -8.43 21.62 9.38
CA PHE A 14 -8.96 21.17 10.66
C PHE A 14 -7.85 21.13 11.72
N GLU A 15 -8.18 20.72 12.94
CA GLU A 15 -7.26 20.70 14.07
C GLU A 15 -6.84 19.27 14.42
N GLY A 16 -5.54 19.11 14.69
CA GLY A 16 -4.96 17.90 15.26
C GLY A 16 -4.46 18.15 16.68
N VAL A 17 -4.21 17.08 17.43
CA VAL A 17 -3.67 17.11 18.79
C VAL A 17 -2.67 16.00 18.97
N ASP A 18 -1.50 16.31 19.53
CA ASP A 18 -0.47 15.31 19.80
C ASP A 18 -0.65 14.62 21.17
N ALA A 19 0.16 13.60 21.44
CA ALA A 19 0.18 12.88 22.71
C ALA A 19 0.61 13.73 23.92
N ARG A 20 1.03 14.98 23.69
CA ARG A 20 1.38 16.00 24.71
C ARG A 20 0.33 17.10 24.81
N GLU A 21 -0.83 16.90 24.19
CA GLU A 21 -1.95 17.86 24.17
C GLU A 21 -1.63 19.18 23.45
N HIS A 22 -0.59 19.19 22.60
CA HIS A 22 -0.35 20.33 21.73
C HIS A 22 -1.27 20.25 20.51
N GLU A 23 -2.09 21.28 20.35
CA GLU A 23 -2.93 21.44 19.19
C GLU A 23 -2.15 22.04 18.01
N PHE A 24 -2.45 21.59 16.80
CA PHE A 24 -1.86 22.09 15.56
C PHE A 24 -2.90 22.14 14.45
N HIS A 25 -2.67 22.98 13.46
CA HIS A 25 -3.47 23.04 12.24
C HIS A 25 -3.03 21.95 11.27
N VAL A 26 -4.00 21.32 10.62
CA VAL A 26 -3.82 20.36 9.54
C VAL A 26 -4.54 20.91 8.32
N VAL A 27 -3.85 20.98 7.19
CA VAL A 27 -4.46 21.28 5.90
C VAL A 27 -4.27 20.08 4.99
N VAL A 28 -5.36 19.58 4.43
CA VAL A 28 -5.36 18.46 3.49
C VAL A 28 -5.93 18.91 2.15
N LEU A 29 -5.34 18.41 1.06
CA LEU A 29 -5.80 18.61 -0.31
C LEU A 29 -5.73 17.31 -1.09
N ARG A 30 -6.77 17.03 -1.88
CA ARG A 30 -6.85 15.84 -2.73
C ARG A 30 -6.86 16.23 -4.19
N GLN A 31 -5.96 15.65 -4.96
CA GLN A 31 -5.92 15.74 -6.41
C GLN A 31 -6.35 14.42 -7.02
N THR A 32 -7.21 14.49 -8.03
CA THR A 32 -7.59 13.37 -8.89
C THR A 32 -6.94 13.55 -10.25
N LEU A 33 -6.07 12.60 -10.61
CA LEU A 33 -5.39 12.53 -11.90
C LEU A 33 -6.00 11.41 -12.75
N THR A 34 -5.99 11.60 -14.07
CA THR A 34 -6.38 10.59 -15.07
C THR A 34 -5.41 10.63 -16.25
N TRP A 35 -5.53 9.70 -17.19
CA TRP A 35 -4.68 9.62 -18.38
C TRP A 35 -5.45 9.09 -19.59
N ASN A 36 -4.88 9.24 -20.77
CA ASN A 36 -5.39 8.66 -22.01
C ASN A 36 -4.22 8.32 -22.95
N ASP A 37 -4.52 7.92 -24.19
CA ASP A 37 -3.47 7.52 -25.14
C ASP A 37 -2.54 8.67 -25.52
N ALA A 38 -3.05 9.91 -25.52
CA ALA A 38 -2.31 11.10 -25.94
C ALA A 38 -1.51 11.74 -24.80
N ARG A 39 -2.02 11.68 -23.57
CA ARG A 39 -1.46 12.36 -22.40
C ARG A 39 -1.16 11.38 -21.28
N ASP A 40 0.05 11.50 -20.73
CA ASP A 40 0.39 10.95 -19.41
C ASP A 40 -0.46 11.62 -18.31
N LEU A 41 -0.28 11.27 -17.03
CA LEU A 41 -1.14 11.78 -15.95
C LEU A 41 -1.37 13.29 -15.99
N TYR A 42 -2.64 13.69 -15.96
CA TYR A 42 -3.11 15.06 -15.88
C TYR A 42 -4.29 15.17 -14.92
N PHE A 43 -4.55 16.37 -14.39
CA PHE A 43 -5.69 16.61 -13.53
C PHE A 43 -7.01 16.27 -14.23
N SER A 44 -7.82 15.44 -13.60
CA SER A 44 -9.17 15.10 -14.06
C SER A 44 -10.07 16.34 -14.05
N ASP A 45 -10.92 16.50 -15.06
CA ASP A 45 -11.94 17.56 -15.06
C ASP A 45 -12.94 17.38 -13.90
N ALA A 46 -13.15 16.13 -13.47
CA ALA A 46 -13.94 15.78 -12.29
C ALA A 46 -13.01 15.38 -11.14
N GLN A 47 -12.94 16.22 -10.11
CA GLN A 47 -12.20 15.95 -8.88
C GLN A 47 -13.07 15.17 -7.89
N GLN A 48 -12.49 14.14 -7.26
CA GLN A 48 -13.14 13.43 -6.16
C GLN A 48 -13.09 14.28 -4.89
N PRO A 49 -14.14 14.29 -4.06
CA PRO A 49 -14.08 14.94 -2.74
C PRO A 49 -13.04 14.26 -1.86
N LEU A 50 -12.69 14.91 -0.74
CA LEU A 50 -11.94 14.25 0.33
C LEU A 50 -12.70 13.01 0.79
N CYS A 51 -11.97 11.92 1.03
CA CYS A 51 -12.53 10.72 1.63
C CYS A 51 -12.73 10.99 3.12
N GLU A 52 -13.96 11.23 3.56
CA GLU A 52 -14.21 11.60 4.96
C GLU A 52 -14.31 10.38 5.88
N ALA A 53 -14.60 9.20 5.34
CA ALA A 53 -14.71 7.94 6.07
C ALA A 53 -14.10 6.78 5.28
N ASP A 54 -13.64 5.74 5.99
CA ASP A 54 -13.07 4.55 5.36
C ASP A 54 -14.07 3.90 4.38
N GLU A 55 -13.60 3.59 3.17
CA GLU A 55 -14.37 2.91 2.13
C GLU A 55 -13.91 1.46 1.98
N PHE A 56 -14.84 0.57 1.62
CA PHE A 56 -14.59 -0.87 1.50
C PHE A 56 -14.86 -1.35 0.07
N PHE A 57 -14.28 -2.49 -0.33
CA PHE A 57 -14.56 -3.10 -1.64
C PHE A 57 -15.98 -3.70 -1.74
N GLY A 58 -16.63 -3.95 -0.59
CA GLY A 58 -18.00 -4.47 -0.48
C GLY A 58 -18.98 -3.46 0.11
N PRO A 59 -20.26 -3.84 0.24
CA PRO A 59 -21.32 -2.98 0.78
C PRO A 59 -21.27 -2.81 2.31
N ASP A 60 -20.46 -3.61 3.01
CA ASP A 60 -20.36 -3.62 4.46
C ASP A 60 -18.92 -3.47 4.97
N MET A 61 -18.78 -3.17 6.25
CA MET A 61 -17.49 -2.97 6.93
C MET A 61 -16.68 -4.28 7.12
N GLN A 62 -17.19 -5.41 6.61
CA GLN A 62 -16.54 -6.73 6.73
C GLN A 62 -15.62 -7.07 5.55
N GLY A 63 -15.77 -6.36 4.43
CA GLY A 63 -14.90 -6.49 3.26
C GLY A 63 -13.52 -5.85 3.47
N GLY A 64 -12.63 -6.06 2.51
CA GLY A 64 -11.33 -5.38 2.50
C GLY A 64 -11.47 -3.85 2.41
N VAL A 65 -10.65 -3.11 3.16
CA VAL A 65 -10.59 -1.63 3.08
C VAL A 65 -10.02 -1.23 1.72
N ARG A 66 -10.73 -0.35 1.02
CA ARG A 66 -10.39 0.19 -0.31
C ARG A 66 -9.54 1.46 -0.19
N GLN A 67 -9.95 2.37 0.68
CA GLN A 67 -9.19 3.57 1.06
C GLN A 67 -9.62 3.99 2.47
N GLU A 68 -8.72 4.61 3.22
CA GLU A 68 -9.04 5.19 4.53
C GLU A 68 -9.33 6.68 4.41
N SER A 69 -9.95 7.24 5.45
CA SER A 69 -10.23 8.68 5.53
C SER A 69 -8.97 9.54 5.32
N ASP A 70 -9.12 10.59 4.52
CA ASP A 70 -8.13 11.66 4.31
C ASP A 70 -8.02 12.57 5.56
N LEU A 71 -8.93 12.43 6.54
CA LEU A 71 -9.00 13.28 7.74
C LEU A 71 -8.16 12.73 8.91
N CYS A 72 -6.95 12.28 8.60
CA CYS A 72 -5.94 11.95 9.62
C CYS A 72 -5.02 13.14 9.90
N GLN A 73 -4.54 13.23 11.14
CA GLN A 73 -3.83 14.42 11.62
C GLN A 73 -2.44 14.56 10.99
N TYR A 74 -1.70 13.45 10.91
CA TYR A 74 -0.33 13.42 10.42
C TYR A 74 0.06 12.02 9.96
N LYS A 75 0.76 11.93 8.82
CA LYS A 75 1.42 10.72 8.35
C LYS A 75 2.93 10.95 8.28
N PRO A 76 3.76 10.17 9.00
CA PRO A 76 5.21 10.33 8.92
C PRO A 76 5.80 9.95 7.54
N ARG A 77 5.13 9.05 6.82
CA ARG A 77 5.56 8.52 5.50
C ARG A 77 4.49 8.70 4.44
N CYS A 78 4.89 8.56 3.17
CA CYS A 78 3.98 8.48 2.05
C CYS A 78 3.57 7.02 1.78
N ASP A 79 2.27 6.77 1.76
CA ASP A 79 1.65 5.50 1.37
C ASP A 79 1.50 5.43 -0.16
N VAL A 80 1.91 4.32 -0.78
CA VAL A 80 1.55 4.00 -2.18
C VAL A 80 0.65 2.78 -2.20
N ILE A 81 -0.63 2.98 -2.51
CA ILE A 81 -1.69 1.98 -2.44
C ILE A 81 -2.18 1.68 -3.86
N VAL A 82 -2.33 0.39 -4.21
CA VAL A 82 -2.86 -0.02 -5.51
C VAL A 82 -4.14 -0.83 -5.34
N ASN A 83 -5.21 -0.33 -5.96
CA ASN A 83 -6.50 -0.98 -6.08
C ASN A 83 -6.67 -1.46 -7.53
N ALA A 84 -6.27 -2.69 -7.81
CA ALA A 84 -6.24 -3.20 -9.18
C ALA A 84 -6.71 -4.66 -9.29
N THR A 85 -7.08 -5.04 -10.50
CA THR A 85 -7.31 -6.43 -10.91
C THR A 85 -6.03 -6.97 -11.55
N ALA A 86 -5.59 -8.14 -11.11
CA ALA A 86 -4.49 -8.86 -11.75
C ALA A 86 -5.00 -9.56 -13.01
N TYR A 87 -4.26 -9.44 -14.11
CA TYR A 87 -4.59 -10.08 -15.38
C TYR A 87 -3.48 -11.06 -15.77
N PRO A 88 -3.76 -12.37 -15.89
CA PRO A 88 -2.76 -13.35 -16.29
C PRO A 88 -2.23 -13.08 -17.71
N PRO A 89 -0.90 -13.07 -17.92
CA PRO A 89 -0.33 -12.91 -19.25
C PRO A 89 -0.75 -14.09 -20.12
N ARG A 90 -1.38 -13.81 -21.26
CA ARG A 90 -1.80 -14.84 -22.21
C ARG A 90 -0.60 -15.27 -23.04
N ARG A 91 -0.30 -16.58 -23.02
CA ARG A 91 0.72 -17.18 -23.87
C ARG A 91 0.32 -17.09 -25.35
N PRO A 92 1.26 -17.25 -26.30
CA PRO A 92 0.96 -17.23 -27.73
C PRO A 92 -0.10 -18.26 -28.16
N ASP A 93 -0.21 -19.37 -27.43
CA ASP A 93 -1.22 -20.43 -27.66
C ASP A 93 -2.60 -20.11 -27.03
N GLY A 94 -2.76 -18.93 -26.43
CA GLY A 94 -3.98 -18.50 -25.74
C GLY A 94 -4.16 -19.04 -24.32
N SER A 95 -3.29 -19.94 -23.86
CA SER A 95 -3.38 -20.53 -22.52
C SER A 95 -3.00 -19.53 -21.43
N ALA A 96 -3.65 -19.67 -20.27
CA ALA A 96 -3.29 -18.95 -19.05
C ALA A 96 -2.23 -19.74 -18.27
N PRO A 97 -1.21 -19.08 -17.69
CA PRO A 97 -0.39 -19.74 -16.68
C PRO A 97 -1.23 -20.07 -15.44
N VAL A 98 -0.81 -21.05 -14.67
CA VAL A 98 -1.44 -21.38 -13.37
C VAL A 98 -0.97 -20.45 -12.24
N LYS A 99 0.16 -19.76 -12.46
CA LYS A 99 0.77 -18.77 -11.56
C LYS A 99 1.51 -17.72 -12.38
N PHE A 100 1.37 -16.45 -12.03
CA PHE A 100 2.06 -15.33 -12.68
C PHE A 100 2.35 -14.23 -11.67
N ASP A 101 3.27 -13.34 -12.02
CA ASP A 101 3.67 -12.23 -11.16
C ASP A 101 2.94 -10.94 -11.53
N VAL A 102 2.64 -10.15 -10.52
CA VAL A 102 2.19 -8.76 -10.62
C VAL A 102 3.17 -7.88 -9.86
N ARG A 103 3.39 -6.66 -10.34
CA ARG A 103 4.42 -5.78 -9.76
C ARG A 103 3.95 -4.34 -9.67
N LEU A 104 4.28 -3.71 -8.55
CA LEU A 104 4.29 -2.26 -8.37
C LEU A 104 5.76 -1.83 -8.30
N ALA A 105 6.13 -0.83 -9.07
CA ALA A 105 7.40 -0.16 -8.90
C ALA A 105 7.23 1.37 -8.97
N VAL A 106 7.88 2.08 -8.05
CA VAL A 106 7.90 3.55 -8.02
C VAL A 106 9.34 4.00 -8.09
N SER A 107 9.64 4.90 -9.02
CA SER A 107 10.98 5.44 -9.21
C SER A 107 10.95 6.95 -9.26
N ARG A 108 11.95 7.55 -8.62
CA ARG A 108 12.28 8.94 -8.81
C ARG A 108 13.05 9.11 -10.12
N PRO A 109 12.62 9.99 -11.03
CA PRO A 109 13.40 10.34 -12.21
C PRO A 109 14.78 10.84 -11.79
N GLY A 110 15.82 10.45 -12.53
CA GLY A 110 17.15 11.01 -12.29
C GLY A 110 17.12 12.51 -12.62
N SER A 111 17.76 13.34 -11.80
CA SER A 111 17.94 14.75 -12.13
C SER A 111 18.89 14.85 -13.34
N PRO A 112 18.56 15.67 -14.36
CA PRO A 112 19.50 15.95 -15.44
C PRO A 112 20.83 16.42 -14.86
N LYS A 113 21.94 15.75 -15.21
CA LYS A 113 23.26 16.26 -14.82
C LYS A 113 23.48 17.58 -15.55
N PRO A 114 23.90 18.65 -14.86
CA PRO A 114 24.31 19.88 -15.54
C PRO A 114 25.34 19.55 -16.62
N LEU A 115 25.19 20.15 -17.80
CA LEU A 115 26.18 20.00 -18.86
C LEU A 115 27.54 20.51 -18.35
N PRO A 116 28.65 19.88 -18.74
CA PRO A 116 29.97 20.39 -18.39
C PRO A 116 30.09 21.84 -18.88
N PRO A 117 30.69 22.75 -18.09
CA PRO A 117 30.86 24.13 -18.51
C PRO A 117 31.74 24.20 -19.76
N GLU A 118 31.47 25.16 -20.64
CA GLU A 118 32.31 25.37 -21.82
C GLU A 118 33.75 25.69 -21.38
N PRO A 119 34.77 25.02 -21.93
CA PRO A 119 36.15 25.28 -21.57
C PRO A 119 36.54 26.70 -22.00
N HIS A 120 37.29 27.39 -21.15
CA HIS A 120 37.84 28.72 -21.42
C HIS A 120 39.36 28.63 -21.55
N GLY A 121 39.97 29.53 -22.33
CA GLY A 121 41.42 29.62 -22.40
C GLY A 121 42.01 30.28 -21.15
N LEU A 122 43.34 30.39 -21.12
CA LEU A 122 44.10 30.87 -19.95
C LEU A 122 43.75 32.30 -19.49
N ASN A 123 43.00 33.06 -20.29
CA ASN A 123 42.47 34.37 -19.94
C ASN A 123 41.20 34.68 -20.76
N PRO A 124 40.41 35.71 -20.41
CA PRO A 124 39.13 36.03 -21.07
C PRO A 124 39.23 36.37 -22.56
N LEU A 125 40.42 36.67 -23.08
CA LEU A 125 40.66 37.02 -24.48
C LEU A 125 41.24 35.84 -25.29
N MET A 126 41.51 34.71 -24.63
CA MET A 126 42.06 33.52 -25.25
C MET A 126 40.99 32.43 -25.29
N PRO A 127 40.54 31.98 -26.48
CA PRO A 127 39.61 30.86 -26.57
C PRO A 127 40.28 29.56 -26.11
N ALA A 128 39.49 28.60 -25.63
CA ALA A 128 39.98 27.25 -25.36
C ALA A 128 40.49 26.58 -26.65
N SER A 129 41.37 25.61 -26.50
CA SER A 129 41.96 24.92 -27.65
C SER A 129 40.87 24.19 -28.46
N PRO A 130 41.07 24.02 -29.78
CA PRO A 130 40.14 23.26 -30.61
C PRO A 130 39.92 21.81 -30.13
N GLU A 131 40.89 21.23 -29.42
CA GLU A 131 40.79 19.89 -28.83
C GLU A 131 39.88 19.88 -27.62
N GLU A 132 40.03 20.83 -26.70
CA GLU A 132 39.15 20.99 -25.54
C GLU A 132 37.70 21.27 -25.95
N ILE A 133 37.48 22.13 -26.95
CA ILE A 133 36.15 22.41 -27.48
C ILE A 133 35.52 21.16 -28.13
N ARG A 134 36.31 20.36 -28.85
CA ARG A 134 35.83 19.08 -29.44
C ARG A 134 35.49 18.06 -28.36
N ALA A 135 36.34 17.92 -27.35
CA ALA A 135 36.12 17.01 -26.22
C ALA A 135 34.86 17.42 -25.44
N TRP A 136 34.72 18.70 -25.12
CA TRP A 136 33.54 19.25 -24.45
C TRP A 136 32.25 19.00 -25.25
N LYS A 137 32.24 19.27 -26.57
CA LYS A 137 31.07 18.98 -27.42
C LYS A 137 30.70 17.49 -27.41
N ALA A 138 31.70 16.59 -27.49
CA ALA A 138 31.47 15.16 -27.45
C ALA A 138 30.91 14.71 -26.08
N GLU A 139 31.39 15.31 -24.99
CA GLU A 139 30.90 15.07 -23.64
C GLU A 139 29.48 15.59 -23.43
N VAL A 140 29.17 16.80 -23.89
CA VAL A 140 27.81 17.37 -23.90
C VAL A 140 26.85 16.47 -24.67
N GLU A 141 27.23 16.00 -25.87
CA GLU A 141 26.40 15.10 -26.67
C GLU A 141 26.23 13.73 -26.02
N ARG A 142 27.24 13.21 -25.32
CA ARG A 142 27.12 11.98 -24.52
C ARG A 142 26.19 12.19 -23.32
N ALA A 143 26.31 13.32 -22.62
CA ALA A 143 25.48 13.66 -21.47
C ALA A 143 24.00 13.81 -21.88
N LYS A 144 23.71 14.47 -23.00
CA LYS A 144 22.35 14.56 -23.57
C LYS A 144 21.76 13.20 -23.95
N LYS A 145 22.59 12.23 -24.35
CA LYS A 145 22.17 10.88 -24.78
C LYS A 145 22.08 9.86 -23.64
N THR A 146 22.66 10.17 -22.47
CA THR A 146 22.65 9.26 -21.32
C THR A 146 21.52 9.70 -20.39
N PRO A 147 20.40 8.96 -20.33
CA PRO A 147 19.31 9.33 -19.43
C PRO A 147 19.82 9.30 -17.98
N PRO A 148 19.48 10.30 -17.16
CA PRO A 148 19.90 10.34 -15.78
C PRO A 148 19.33 9.11 -15.05
N GLN A 149 20.20 8.40 -14.34
CA GLN A 149 19.80 7.20 -13.62
C GLN A 149 18.90 7.60 -12.45
N GLY A 150 17.65 7.14 -12.48
CA GLY A 150 16.70 7.34 -11.41
C GLY A 150 16.97 6.46 -10.18
N GLU A 151 16.28 6.77 -9.09
CA GLU A 151 16.31 6.00 -7.85
C GLU A 151 15.04 5.14 -7.75
N ARG A 152 15.19 3.84 -7.51
CA ARG A 152 14.05 2.94 -7.26
C ARG A 152 13.63 3.08 -5.80
N LEU A 153 12.43 3.62 -5.56
CA LEU A 153 11.90 3.87 -4.23
C LEU A 153 11.09 2.68 -3.70
N ILE A 154 10.25 2.09 -4.56
CA ILE A 154 9.43 0.91 -4.26
C ILE A 154 9.64 -0.11 -5.37
N GLU A 155 9.84 -1.37 -5.01
CA GLU A 155 9.70 -2.50 -5.91
C GLU A 155 9.09 -3.67 -5.16
N LYS A 156 7.84 -3.99 -5.49
CA LYS A 156 7.09 -5.06 -4.84
C LYS A 156 6.46 -5.96 -5.88
N THR A 157 6.80 -7.25 -5.78
CA THR A 157 6.27 -8.30 -6.64
C THR A 157 5.46 -9.28 -5.81
N LEU A 158 4.21 -9.49 -6.21
CA LEU A 158 3.35 -10.53 -5.66
C LEU A 158 3.12 -11.59 -6.73
N ALA A 159 2.86 -12.82 -6.29
CA ALA A 159 2.47 -13.87 -7.18
C ALA A 159 0.98 -14.16 -7.04
N VAL A 160 0.32 -14.30 -8.18
CA VAL A 160 -1.11 -14.62 -8.31
C VAL A 160 -1.23 -16.04 -8.84
N THR A 161 -1.99 -16.88 -8.15
CA THR A 161 -2.27 -18.26 -8.58
C THR A 161 -3.73 -18.43 -8.99
N GLY A 162 -3.99 -19.38 -9.89
CA GLY A 162 -5.34 -19.92 -10.02
C GLY A 162 -5.81 -20.58 -8.73
N GLU A 163 -7.11 -20.88 -8.67
CA GLU A 163 -7.73 -21.49 -7.50
C GLU A 163 -7.05 -22.82 -7.15
N ARG A 164 -6.88 -23.06 -5.84
CA ARG A 164 -6.34 -24.29 -5.28
C ARG A 164 -6.85 -24.45 -3.86
N HIS A 165 -6.79 -25.67 -3.36
CA HIS A 165 -7.41 -26.04 -2.10
C HIS A 165 -6.48 -26.90 -1.25
N PHE A 166 -6.53 -26.70 0.06
CA PHE A 166 -6.08 -27.70 1.01
C PHE A 166 -7.16 -28.76 1.13
N VAL A 167 -6.89 -30.00 0.74
CA VAL A 167 -7.86 -31.10 0.75
C VAL A 167 -7.40 -32.23 1.64
N ARG A 168 -8.34 -32.76 2.45
CA ARG A 168 -8.08 -33.91 3.31
C ARG A 168 -8.04 -35.18 2.47
N ARG A 169 -7.05 -36.04 2.70
CA ARG A 169 -6.97 -37.35 2.05
C ARG A 169 -8.05 -38.28 2.60
N THR A 170 -8.93 -38.76 1.72
CA THR A 170 -10.00 -39.71 2.04
C THR A 170 -9.82 -41.04 1.29
N GLY A 171 -10.56 -42.07 1.71
CA GLY A 171 -10.65 -43.36 1.00
C GLY A 171 -9.33 -44.11 0.83
N LEU A 172 -9.10 -44.66 -0.38
CA LEU A 172 -7.94 -45.48 -0.75
C LEU A 172 -6.59 -44.80 -0.46
N ARG A 173 -6.51 -43.46 -0.62
CA ARG A 173 -5.27 -42.70 -0.36
C ARG A 173 -4.93 -42.64 1.13
N ARG A 174 -5.95 -42.63 2.01
CA ARG A 174 -5.76 -42.73 3.47
C ARG A 174 -5.31 -44.14 3.85
N LEU A 175 -5.88 -45.18 3.23
CA LEU A 175 -5.46 -46.57 3.46
C LEU A 175 -4.01 -46.80 3.03
N ALA A 176 -3.62 -46.31 1.85
CA ALA A 176 -2.23 -46.37 1.38
C ALA A 176 -1.25 -45.64 2.32
N ALA A 177 -1.63 -44.47 2.86
CA ALA A 177 -0.84 -43.74 3.85
C ALA A 177 -0.65 -44.54 5.15
N VAL A 178 -1.69 -45.23 5.61
CA VAL A 178 -1.63 -46.10 6.80
C VAL A 178 -0.73 -47.32 6.55
N LEU A 179 -0.87 -47.98 5.39
CA LEU A 179 -0.03 -49.12 5.02
C LEU A 179 1.45 -48.73 4.89
N LEU A 180 1.76 -47.59 4.28
CA LEU A 180 3.12 -47.05 4.21
C LEU A 180 3.70 -46.72 5.58
N LYS A 181 2.90 -46.15 6.48
CA LYS A 181 3.32 -45.88 7.86
C LYS A 181 3.64 -47.19 8.60
N ILE A 182 2.81 -48.22 8.45
CA ILE A 182 3.03 -49.53 9.09
C ILE A 182 4.27 -50.21 8.49
N GLY A 183 4.37 -50.29 7.16
CA GLY A 183 5.47 -50.95 6.45
C GLY A 183 6.84 -50.27 6.62
N SER A 184 6.85 -48.97 6.95
CA SER A 184 8.07 -48.23 7.28
C SER A 184 8.35 -48.13 8.79
N LEU A 185 7.65 -48.89 9.64
CA LEU A 185 7.74 -48.79 11.11
C LEU A 185 7.56 -47.36 11.65
N GLY A 186 6.75 -46.55 10.96
CA GLY A 186 6.45 -45.17 11.32
C GLY A 186 7.47 -44.14 10.83
N ILE A 187 8.51 -44.54 10.09
CA ILE A 187 9.54 -43.65 9.52
C ILE A 187 8.93 -42.76 8.42
N VAL A 188 8.06 -43.32 7.57
CA VAL A 188 7.38 -42.57 6.50
C VAL A 188 5.96 -42.21 6.94
N ARG A 189 5.68 -40.91 7.12
CA ARG A 189 4.34 -40.38 7.37
C ARG A 189 3.88 -39.55 6.19
N MET A 190 2.78 -39.94 5.57
CA MET A 190 2.13 -39.08 4.59
C MET A 190 1.21 -38.06 5.29
N PRO A 191 1.27 -36.77 4.92
CA PRO A 191 0.39 -35.75 5.49
C PRO A 191 -1.08 -36.10 5.27
N ALA A 192 -1.92 -35.79 6.26
CA ALA A 192 -3.37 -36.02 6.18
C ALA A 192 -4.05 -35.07 5.19
N TRP A 193 -3.43 -33.93 4.92
CA TRP A 193 -3.87 -32.90 3.99
C TRP A 193 -2.89 -32.79 2.83
N GLN A 194 -3.34 -32.23 1.72
CA GLN A 194 -2.48 -31.87 0.59
C GLN A 194 -2.98 -30.57 -0.02
N LEU A 195 -2.06 -29.77 -0.57
CA LEU A 195 -2.41 -28.63 -1.42
C LEU A 195 -2.57 -29.12 -2.86
N THR A 196 -3.69 -28.81 -3.50
CA THR A 196 -3.92 -29.17 -4.92
C THR A 196 -3.03 -28.33 -5.83
N SER A 197 -2.74 -28.85 -7.03
CA SER A 197 -2.18 -28.02 -8.10
C SER A 197 -3.15 -26.88 -8.42
N PRO A 198 -2.65 -25.66 -8.71
CA PRO A 198 -3.48 -24.54 -9.11
C PRO A 198 -4.14 -24.79 -10.46
N GLU A 199 -5.39 -24.36 -10.57
CA GLU A 199 -6.10 -24.24 -11.85
C GLU A 199 -5.46 -23.15 -12.74
N PRO A 200 -5.79 -23.08 -14.04
CA PRO A 200 -5.39 -21.96 -14.89
C PRO A 200 -5.84 -20.63 -14.26
N ALA A 201 -4.91 -19.67 -14.14
CA ALA A 201 -5.19 -18.40 -13.48
C ALA A 201 -6.18 -17.56 -14.30
N ARG A 202 -7.04 -16.85 -13.57
CA ARG A 202 -8.04 -15.92 -14.09
C ARG A 202 -7.73 -14.51 -13.61
N ASP A 203 -8.48 -13.55 -14.15
CA ASP A 203 -8.51 -12.21 -13.61
C ASP A 203 -9.07 -12.23 -12.18
N ILE A 204 -8.42 -11.48 -11.28
CA ILE A 204 -8.77 -11.48 -9.86
C ILE A 204 -8.44 -10.13 -9.22
N GLN A 205 -9.32 -9.63 -8.36
CA GLN A 205 -9.06 -8.42 -7.60
C GLN A 205 -7.87 -8.64 -6.66
N VAL A 206 -6.88 -7.75 -6.67
CA VAL A 206 -5.72 -7.84 -5.77
C VAL A 206 -6.06 -7.21 -4.41
N ASN A 207 -6.92 -7.88 -3.65
CA ASN A 207 -7.35 -7.46 -2.31
C ASN A 207 -6.98 -8.52 -1.24
N LEU A 208 -7.22 -8.20 0.04
CA LEU A 208 -6.87 -9.09 1.14
C LEU A 208 -7.76 -10.34 1.25
N GLU A 209 -8.93 -10.34 0.62
CA GLU A 209 -9.84 -11.49 0.62
C GLU A 209 -9.23 -12.70 -0.11
N HIS A 210 -8.34 -12.46 -1.07
CA HIS A 210 -7.62 -13.52 -1.80
C HIS A 210 -6.22 -13.81 -1.25
N ALA A 211 -5.80 -13.13 -0.17
CA ALA A 211 -4.54 -13.35 0.53
C ALA A 211 -4.71 -14.32 1.72
N PHE A 212 -3.60 -14.77 2.32
CA PHE A 212 -3.68 -15.63 3.50
C PHE A 212 -4.43 -14.94 4.65
N GLY A 213 -5.35 -15.67 5.29
CA GLY A 213 -6.13 -15.15 6.39
C GLY A 213 -7.43 -15.91 6.57
N GLY A 214 -8.37 -15.29 7.27
CA GLY A 214 -9.70 -15.82 7.52
C GLY A 214 -9.99 -16.00 9.00
N GLN A 215 -11.20 -16.49 9.27
CA GLN A 215 -11.71 -16.75 10.62
C GLN A 215 -12.47 -18.08 10.69
N CYS A 216 -12.36 -18.74 11.82
CA CYS A 216 -13.15 -19.90 12.23
C CYS A 216 -14.22 -19.43 13.20
N ARG A 217 -15.47 -19.35 12.74
CA ARG A 217 -16.56 -18.79 13.53
C ARG A 217 -17.78 -19.70 13.47
N ILE A 218 -18.35 -20.03 14.63
CA ILE A 218 -19.59 -20.83 14.74
C ILE A 218 -20.59 -20.03 15.57
N GLU A 219 -21.74 -19.70 14.98
CA GLU A 219 -22.77 -18.90 15.63
C GLU A 219 -23.58 -19.68 16.67
N THR A 220 -24.19 -18.96 17.61
CA THR A 220 -25.18 -19.56 18.53
C THR A 220 -26.39 -20.03 17.72
N GLY A 221 -26.65 -21.34 17.72
CA GLY A 221 -27.75 -21.98 16.98
C GLY A 221 -27.34 -22.68 15.69
N ASP A 222 -26.06 -22.60 15.27
CA ASP A 222 -25.55 -23.43 14.19
C ASP A 222 -25.59 -24.92 14.58
N LYS A 223 -25.91 -25.82 13.63
CA LYS A 223 -25.82 -27.27 13.81
C LYS A 223 -24.43 -27.73 14.23
N ALA A 224 -23.38 -27.00 13.84
CA ALA A 224 -22.01 -27.28 14.23
C ALA A 224 -21.73 -26.95 15.71
N ALA A 225 -22.53 -26.08 16.35
CA ALA A 225 -22.31 -25.62 17.72
C ALA A 225 -22.27 -26.77 18.74
N ASP A 226 -23.13 -27.78 18.57
CA ASP A 226 -23.19 -28.96 19.45
C ASP A 226 -21.94 -29.83 19.37
N ARG A 227 -21.19 -29.73 18.27
CA ARG A 227 -19.93 -30.46 18.07
C ARG A 227 -18.71 -29.70 18.59
N VAL A 228 -18.86 -28.42 18.95
CA VAL A 228 -17.79 -27.62 19.54
C VAL A 228 -17.62 -27.99 21.01
N SER A 229 -16.46 -28.57 21.35
CA SER A 229 -16.12 -28.91 22.74
C SER A 229 -16.10 -27.68 23.65
N LYS A 230 -16.41 -27.85 24.95
CA LYS A 230 -16.43 -26.77 25.94
C LYS A 230 -15.13 -25.95 26.00
N LYS A 231 -13.97 -26.58 25.76
CA LYS A 231 -12.65 -25.92 25.77
C LYS A 231 -12.50 -24.86 24.66
N GLN A 232 -13.18 -25.07 23.53
CA GLN A 232 -13.07 -24.21 22.34
C GLN A 232 -14.16 -23.14 22.28
N ARG A 233 -15.16 -23.22 23.17
CA ARG A 233 -16.21 -22.22 23.27
C ARG A 233 -15.68 -20.97 23.96
N LEU A 234 -16.17 -19.81 23.55
CA LEU A 234 -15.88 -18.56 24.24
C LEU A 234 -16.36 -18.66 25.69
N THR A 235 -15.50 -18.23 26.62
CA THR A 235 -15.92 -18.02 28.02
C THR A 235 -16.88 -16.84 28.10
N PRO A 236 -17.69 -16.70 29.18
CA PRO A 236 -18.58 -15.55 29.34
C PRO A 236 -17.85 -14.20 29.19
N GLY A 237 -16.69 -14.04 29.85
CA GLY A 237 -15.91 -12.80 29.72
C GLY A 237 -15.38 -12.55 28.30
N GLN A 238 -15.02 -13.60 27.54
CA GLN A 238 -14.64 -13.44 26.13
C GLN A 238 -15.83 -13.09 25.24
N ALA A 239 -17.01 -13.65 25.52
CA ALA A 239 -18.24 -13.34 24.80
C ALA A 239 -18.69 -11.89 25.07
N ASP A 240 -18.56 -11.43 26.32
CA ASP A 240 -18.89 -10.05 26.72
C ASP A 240 -17.93 -9.03 26.10
N ALA A 241 -16.65 -9.38 25.96
CA ALA A 241 -15.63 -8.54 25.33
C ALA A 241 -15.57 -8.68 23.79
N HIS A 242 -16.39 -9.54 23.20
CA HIS A 242 -16.38 -9.78 21.76
C HIS A 242 -16.97 -8.57 21.00
N PRO A 243 -16.44 -8.19 19.81
CA PRO A 243 -16.98 -7.07 19.03
C PRO A 243 -18.48 -7.14 18.76
N ASP A 244 -19.03 -8.35 18.61
CA ASP A 244 -20.47 -8.59 18.37
C ASP A 244 -21.32 -8.76 19.63
N ALA A 245 -20.80 -8.48 20.83
CA ALA A 245 -21.58 -8.58 22.06
C ALA A 245 -22.86 -7.71 21.98
N PRO A 246 -24.03 -8.18 22.49
CA PRO A 246 -24.23 -9.43 23.25
C PRO A 246 -24.47 -10.67 22.37
N ARG A 247 -24.35 -10.57 21.05
CA ARG A 247 -24.58 -11.67 20.08
C ARG A 247 -23.27 -12.31 19.64
N ALA A 248 -22.36 -12.54 20.59
CA ALA A 248 -21.09 -13.20 20.31
C ALA A 248 -21.31 -14.65 19.81
N PRO A 249 -20.42 -15.15 18.93
CA PRO A 249 -20.47 -16.53 18.46
C PRO A 249 -20.14 -17.50 19.59
N ILE A 250 -20.51 -18.78 19.43
CA ILE A 250 -20.21 -19.79 20.46
C ILE A 250 -18.72 -20.10 20.54
N ALA A 251 -18.02 -20.02 19.41
CA ALA A 251 -16.58 -20.21 19.28
C ALA A 251 -16.07 -19.37 18.10
N HIS A 252 -14.94 -18.70 18.32
CA HIS A 252 -14.33 -17.84 17.32
C HIS A 252 -12.81 -17.83 17.48
N ASP A 253 -12.10 -17.98 16.37
CA ASP A 253 -10.66 -17.78 16.24
C ASP A 253 -10.40 -17.15 14.87
N ALA A 254 -9.48 -16.21 14.77
CA ALA A 254 -9.22 -15.48 13.53
C ALA A 254 -7.73 -15.24 13.34
N PHE A 255 -7.29 -15.17 12.08
CA PHE A 255 -5.99 -14.63 11.77
C PHE A 255 -6.07 -13.12 11.78
N SER A 256 -5.75 -12.51 12.92
CA SER A 256 -5.86 -11.07 13.19
C SER A 256 -5.21 -10.17 12.13
N ALA A 257 -4.11 -10.61 11.50
CA ALA A 257 -3.46 -9.86 10.43
C ALA A 257 -4.33 -9.74 9.16
N ASN A 258 -5.28 -10.65 8.95
CA ASN A 258 -6.23 -10.60 7.83
C ASN A 258 -7.45 -11.49 8.10
N VAL A 259 -8.50 -10.91 8.71
CA VAL A 259 -9.71 -11.68 9.07
C VAL A 259 -10.58 -12.06 7.87
N SER A 260 -10.49 -11.32 6.76
CA SER A 260 -11.30 -11.52 5.54
C SER A 260 -10.64 -12.46 4.52
N GLY A 261 -9.39 -12.89 4.77
CA GLY A 261 -8.61 -13.71 3.84
C GLY A 261 -9.03 -15.19 3.77
N GLN A 262 -8.17 -15.98 3.14
CA GLN A 262 -8.40 -17.40 2.87
C GLN A 262 -7.25 -18.29 3.39
N GLY A 263 -7.57 -19.54 3.70
CA GLY A 263 -6.59 -20.58 4.08
C GLY A 263 -6.32 -20.73 5.57
N PHE A 264 -6.72 -19.78 6.42
CA PHE A 264 -6.67 -19.96 7.88
C PHE A 264 -7.80 -20.86 8.36
N VAL A 265 -7.46 -21.88 9.15
CA VAL A 265 -8.47 -22.74 9.79
C VAL A 265 -7.91 -23.37 11.08
N ARG A 266 -8.78 -23.84 11.97
CA ARG A 266 -8.45 -24.62 13.18
C ARG A 266 -9.03 -26.03 13.14
N ASP A 267 -8.39 -26.97 13.83
CA ASP A 267 -8.85 -28.36 13.91
C ASP A 267 -10.24 -28.50 14.50
N TRP A 268 -10.54 -27.78 15.57
CA TRP A 268 -11.86 -27.81 16.20
C TRP A 268 -12.97 -27.36 15.22
N TYR A 269 -12.66 -26.41 14.35
CA TYR A 269 -13.62 -25.88 13.37
C TYR A 269 -13.87 -26.90 12.26
N LEU A 270 -12.82 -27.54 11.75
CA LEU A 270 -12.92 -28.63 10.76
C LEU A 270 -13.70 -29.83 11.32
N GLU A 271 -13.47 -30.19 12.57
CA GLU A 271 -14.17 -31.29 13.26
C GLU A 271 -15.66 -30.98 13.47
N ALA A 272 -15.99 -29.76 13.90
CA ALA A 272 -17.38 -29.35 14.13
C ALA A 272 -18.17 -29.25 12.81
N THR A 273 -17.58 -28.64 11.79
CA THR A 273 -18.24 -28.40 10.49
C THR A 273 -18.22 -29.62 9.56
N GLY A 274 -17.23 -30.51 9.70
CA GLY A 274 -17.02 -31.64 8.80
C GLY A 274 -16.41 -31.26 7.44
N ILE A 275 -15.91 -30.02 7.31
CA ILE A 275 -15.25 -29.54 6.08
C ILE A 275 -13.97 -30.33 5.82
N ASN A 276 -13.80 -30.78 4.58
CA ASN A 276 -12.63 -31.55 4.13
C ASN A 276 -11.83 -30.86 3.02
N ALA A 277 -12.21 -29.64 2.64
CA ALA A 277 -11.52 -28.81 1.67
C ALA A 277 -11.57 -27.35 2.13
N VAL A 278 -10.43 -26.66 2.13
CA VAL A 278 -10.31 -25.25 2.48
C VAL A 278 -9.65 -24.54 1.30
N ALA A 279 -10.22 -23.42 0.84
CA ALA A 279 -9.61 -22.62 -0.21
C ALA A 279 -8.21 -22.16 0.23
N ALA A 280 -7.23 -22.31 -0.65
CA ALA A 280 -5.90 -21.75 -0.44
C ALA A 280 -5.85 -20.35 -1.05
N PRO A 281 -5.12 -19.43 -0.44
CA PRO A 281 -4.97 -18.07 -0.95
C PRO A 281 -4.31 -18.06 -2.33
N GLN A 282 -4.75 -17.08 -3.12
CA GLN A 282 -4.34 -16.86 -4.50
C GLN A 282 -3.30 -15.74 -4.63
N ILE A 283 -3.20 -14.85 -3.64
CA ILE A 283 -2.20 -13.78 -3.60
C ILE A 283 -1.19 -14.10 -2.49
N GLU A 284 0.07 -14.21 -2.89
CA GLU A 284 1.19 -14.53 -1.99
C GLU A 284 2.43 -13.73 -2.36
N TYR A 285 3.38 -13.60 -1.43
CA TYR A 285 4.70 -13.09 -1.75
C TYR A 285 5.43 -14.09 -2.66
N SER A 286 5.99 -13.61 -3.77
CA SER A 286 6.71 -14.48 -4.73
C SER A 286 7.90 -15.20 -4.08
N THR A 287 8.55 -14.56 -3.10
CA THR A 287 9.68 -15.07 -2.33
C THR A 287 9.28 -15.98 -1.16
N ARG A 288 8.01 -15.99 -0.75
CA ARG A 288 7.49 -16.83 0.34
C ARG A 288 6.13 -17.43 -0.04
N PRO A 289 6.10 -18.42 -0.95
CA PRO A 289 4.87 -19.13 -1.29
C PRO A 289 4.27 -19.83 -0.08
N ILE A 290 2.95 -19.96 -0.09
CA ILE A 290 2.21 -20.58 1.01
C ILE A 290 2.27 -22.10 0.87
N THR A 291 2.57 -22.75 1.98
CA THR A 291 2.87 -24.19 2.01
C THR A 291 1.87 -24.96 2.87
N LEU A 292 1.90 -26.29 2.74
CA LEU A 292 1.15 -27.17 3.63
C LEU A 292 1.60 -27.05 5.10
N ALA A 293 2.87 -26.69 5.34
CA ALA A 293 3.37 -26.50 6.70
C ALA A 293 2.74 -25.27 7.37
N ASP A 294 2.52 -24.19 6.63
CA ASP A 294 1.84 -22.98 7.13
C ASP A 294 0.38 -23.30 7.48
N PHE A 295 -0.30 -24.07 6.62
CA PHE A 295 -1.67 -24.56 6.86
C PHE A 295 -1.76 -25.49 8.08
N ASP A 296 -0.83 -26.43 8.22
CA ASP A 296 -0.77 -27.33 9.38
C ASP A 296 -0.47 -26.56 10.67
N ALA A 297 0.42 -25.56 10.63
CA ALA A 297 0.68 -24.69 11.77
C ALA A 297 -0.56 -23.89 12.17
N ALA A 298 -1.32 -23.37 11.19
CA ALA A 298 -2.59 -22.68 11.45
C ALA A 298 -3.60 -23.63 12.10
N ARG A 299 -3.85 -24.80 11.51
CA ARG A 299 -4.74 -25.85 12.04
C ARG A 299 -4.49 -26.19 13.51
N LEU A 300 -3.20 -26.32 13.85
CA LEU A 300 -2.74 -26.74 15.17
C LEU A 300 -2.58 -25.59 16.18
N GLY A 301 -2.88 -24.34 15.80
CA GLY A 301 -2.70 -23.18 16.68
C GLY A 301 -1.23 -22.82 16.94
N LYS A 302 -0.33 -23.19 16.02
CA LYS A 302 1.13 -22.99 16.14
C LYS A 302 1.68 -21.93 15.19
N LEU A 303 0.84 -21.37 14.32
CA LEU A 303 1.23 -20.30 13.42
C LEU A 303 1.40 -19.01 14.22
N ALA A 304 2.62 -18.45 14.20
CA ALA A 304 2.88 -17.17 14.84
C ALA A 304 2.19 -16.04 14.07
N GLU A 305 1.62 -15.08 14.79
CA GLU A 305 0.92 -13.93 14.22
C GLU A 305 1.84 -13.04 13.37
N SER A 306 3.13 -12.99 13.70
CA SER A 306 4.16 -12.25 12.95
C SER A 306 4.63 -12.96 11.67
N THR A 307 4.07 -14.12 11.32
CA THR A 307 4.47 -14.84 10.10
C THR A 307 4.00 -14.05 8.87
N PRO A 308 4.89 -13.65 7.94
CA PRO A 308 4.54 -12.76 6.84
C PRO A 308 3.84 -13.51 5.69
N LEU A 309 2.58 -13.90 5.92
CA LEU A 309 1.76 -14.65 4.94
C LEU A 309 0.72 -13.78 4.23
N VAL A 310 0.37 -12.61 4.79
CA VAL A 310 -0.60 -11.70 4.19
C VAL A 310 0.11 -10.84 3.15
N ALA A 311 -0.25 -11.01 1.89
CA ALA A 311 0.31 -10.27 0.77
C ALA A 311 -0.76 -9.43 0.09
N GLY A 312 -0.45 -8.18 -0.27
CA GLY A 312 -1.35 -7.31 -1.01
C GLY A 312 -0.69 -5.99 -1.38
N PHE A 313 -1.35 -5.23 -2.27
CA PHE A 313 -0.96 -3.84 -2.59
C PHE A 313 -1.89 -2.78 -1.98
N GLY A 314 -3.07 -3.20 -1.51
CA GLY A 314 -4.10 -2.34 -0.95
C GLY A 314 -3.82 -1.89 0.50
N VAL A 315 -4.84 -1.36 1.14
CA VAL A 315 -4.79 -0.92 2.54
C VAL A 315 -4.59 -2.11 3.49
N ARG A 316 -3.61 -1.98 4.39
CA ARG A 316 -3.47 -2.82 5.58
C ARG A 316 -4.34 -2.22 6.68
N ALA A 317 -5.52 -2.78 6.96
CA ALA A 317 -6.52 -2.18 7.87
C ALA A 317 -5.99 -1.81 9.28
N LYS A 318 -6.63 -0.83 9.95
CA LYS A 318 -6.26 -0.36 11.31
C LYS A 318 -6.22 -1.49 12.36
N GLY A 319 -7.09 -2.49 12.22
CA GLY A 319 -7.12 -3.68 13.08
C GLY A 319 -5.96 -4.65 12.88
N HIS A 320 -5.12 -4.46 11.85
CA HIS A 320 -3.92 -5.28 11.66
C HIS A 320 -3.01 -5.16 12.90
N PRO A 321 -2.45 -6.26 13.44
CA PRO A 321 -1.71 -6.27 14.71
C PRO A 321 -0.58 -5.24 14.78
N GLU A 322 0.21 -5.14 13.69
CA GLU A 322 1.30 -4.16 13.60
C GLU A 322 0.84 -2.69 13.53
N ARG A 323 -0.41 -2.41 13.15
CA ARG A 323 -0.99 -1.06 13.24
C ARG A 323 -1.68 -0.83 14.58
N ALA A 324 -2.43 -1.82 15.07
CA ALA A 324 -3.15 -1.73 16.34
C ALA A 324 -2.21 -1.39 17.52
N LYS A 325 -0.98 -1.92 17.52
CA LYS A 325 0.05 -1.59 18.52
C LYS A 325 0.43 -0.10 18.57
N LEU A 326 0.25 0.63 17.46
CA LEU A 326 0.63 2.05 17.33
C LEU A 326 -0.41 3.01 17.94
N VAL A 327 -1.61 2.51 18.27
CA VAL A 327 -2.63 3.29 18.98
C VAL A 327 -2.18 3.65 20.41
N GLY A 328 -1.18 2.94 20.94
CA GLY A 328 -0.68 3.12 22.30
C GLY A 328 -1.51 2.38 23.35
N THR A 329 -1.19 2.61 24.62
CA THR A 329 -1.74 1.89 25.75
C THR A 329 -3.11 2.45 26.16
N ILE A 330 -4.19 1.73 25.83
CA ILE A 330 -5.57 2.06 26.22
C ILE A 330 -5.93 1.28 27.49
N ASP A 331 -5.41 1.71 28.64
CA ASP A 331 -5.75 1.14 29.94
C ASP A 331 -6.75 2.02 30.72
N ARG A 332 -7.14 1.55 31.90
CA ARG A 332 -8.07 2.30 32.77
C ARG A 332 -7.51 3.66 33.17
N ALA A 333 -6.19 3.78 33.36
CA ALA A 333 -5.57 5.05 33.71
C ALA A 333 -5.66 6.05 32.56
N PHE A 334 -5.45 5.62 31.31
CA PHE A 334 -5.71 6.46 30.14
C PHE A 334 -7.19 6.87 30.06
N ILE A 335 -8.12 5.91 30.17
CA ILE A 335 -9.57 6.16 30.10
C ILE A 335 -10.01 7.18 31.17
N GLU A 336 -9.48 7.10 32.39
CA GLU A 336 -9.79 8.02 33.48
C GLU A 336 -9.05 9.36 33.40
N SER A 337 -7.98 9.46 32.60
CA SER A 337 -7.16 10.69 32.48
C SER A 337 -7.84 11.82 31.71
N GLY A 338 -8.75 11.49 30.79
CA GLY A 338 -9.35 12.46 29.86
C GLY A 338 -8.42 12.95 28.74
N ALA A 339 -7.18 12.43 28.66
CA ALA A 339 -6.25 12.79 27.59
C ALA A 339 -6.79 12.36 26.21
N PRO A 340 -6.57 13.15 25.15
CA PRO A 340 -7.10 12.84 23.82
C PRO A 340 -6.40 11.62 23.17
N LEU A 341 -5.13 11.40 23.49
CA LEU A 341 -4.30 10.31 22.95
C LEU A 341 -3.43 9.70 24.06
N PRO A 342 -3.12 8.39 23.99
CA PRO A 342 -2.12 7.78 24.85
C PRO A 342 -0.73 8.40 24.67
N LYS A 343 0.09 8.39 25.73
CA LYS A 343 1.45 8.96 25.71
C LYS A 343 2.39 8.27 24.72
N ASP A 344 2.13 7.00 24.45
CA ASP A 344 2.84 6.11 23.53
C ASP A 344 2.12 5.97 22.17
N PHE A 345 1.17 6.86 21.85
CA PHE A 345 0.53 6.92 20.54
C PHE A 345 1.57 7.26 19.45
N ASP A 346 1.59 6.47 18.38
CA ASP A 346 2.46 6.66 17.24
C ASP A 346 1.62 6.98 15.99
N PHE A 347 1.86 8.16 15.41
CA PHE A 347 1.18 8.64 14.21
C PHE A 347 1.43 7.75 12.98
N ALA A 348 2.44 6.87 12.99
CA ALA A 348 2.59 5.82 11.98
C ALA A 348 1.37 4.89 11.88
N VAL A 349 0.47 4.88 12.89
CA VAL A 349 -0.83 4.21 12.78
C VAL A 349 -1.61 4.68 11.56
N TRP A 350 -1.45 5.93 11.11
CA TRP A 350 -2.15 6.50 9.96
C TRP A 350 -1.55 6.09 8.61
N ASN A 351 -0.36 5.50 8.58
CA ASN A 351 0.19 4.89 7.37
C ASN A 351 -0.49 3.55 7.08
N ALA A 352 -1.28 3.54 6.01
CA ALA A 352 -2.18 2.45 5.64
C ALA A 352 -1.54 1.48 4.64
N ALA A 353 -0.52 1.89 3.89
CA ALA A 353 0.18 0.99 2.98
C ALA A 353 1.00 -0.05 3.76
N TRP A 354 1.38 -1.15 3.09
CA TRP A 354 2.34 -2.09 3.64
C TRP A 354 3.73 -1.42 3.80
N PRO A 355 4.57 -1.83 4.77
CA PRO A 355 5.87 -1.17 5.00
C PRO A 355 6.80 -1.13 3.77
N ASP A 356 6.70 -2.12 2.89
CA ASP A 356 7.43 -2.21 1.61
C ASP A 356 6.82 -1.36 0.48
N GLN A 357 5.75 -0.60 0.78
CA GLN A 357 5.07 0.35 -0.10
C GLN A 357 4.97 1.74 0.53
N GLN A 358 5.78 2.00 1.56
CA GLN A 358 5.91 3.31 2.19
C GLN A 358 7.27 3.91 1.89
N VAL A 359 7.30 5.20 1.59
CA VAL A 359 8.54 5.96 1.37
C VAL A 359 8.54 7.20 2.26
N ASP A 360 9.72 7.75 2.55
CA ASP A 360 9.81 8.92 3.43
C ASP A 360 9.16 10.17 2.78
N ALA A 361 9.35 10.37 1.48
CA ALA A 361 8.67 11.42 0.72
C ALA A 361 8.68 11.14 -0.78
N LEU A 362 7.56 11.50 -1.43
CA LEU A 362 7.45 11.64 -2.88
C LEU A 362 7.47 13.14 -3.23
N ARG A 363 8.07 13.48 -4.38
CA ARG A 363 8.17 14.83 -4.95
C ARG A 363 6.98 15.16 -5.84
N GLY A 364 6.15 14.17 -6.17
CA GLY A 364 5.03 14.36 -7.09
C GLY A 364 5.45 14.35 -8.56
N ASP A 365 6.68 13.94 -8.88
CA ASP A 365 7.18 13.74 -10.25
C ASP A 365 7.61 12.29 -10.51
N GLU A 366 7.33 11.39 -9.57
CA GLU A 366 7.73 9.99 -9.66
C GLU A 366 7.05 9.24 -10.81
N GLN A 367 7.79 8.27 -11.34
CA GLN A 367 7.29 7.28 -12.27
C GLN A 367 6.68 6.11 -11.52
N ILE A 368 5.45 5.76 -11.88
CA ILE A 368 4.69 4.60 -11.40
C ILE A 368 4.67 3.56 -12.52
N GLU A 369 5.08 2.34 -12.20
CA GLU A 369 5.04 1.19 -13.10
C GLU A 369 4.20 0.07 -12.48
N LEU A 370 3.22 -0.42 -13.23
CA LEU A 370 2.37 -1.54 -12.87
C LEU A 370 2.53 -2.66 -13.90
N VAL A 371 2.80 -3.89 -13.46
CA VAL A 371 2.88 -5.07 -14.33
C VAL A 371 1.74 -6.02 -14.02
N ASN A 372 1.01 -6.43 -15.06
CA ASN A 372 -0.12 -7.37 -15.03
C ASN A 372 -1.27 -6.91 -14.12
N LEU A 373 -1.40 -5.60 -13.88
CA LEU A 373 -2.44 -4.98 -13.05
C LEU A 373 -3.41 -4.10 -13.86
N CYS A 374 -3.37 -4.23 -15.19
CA CYS A 374 -4.31 -3.59 -16.11
C CYS A 374 -4.45 -4.43 -17.38
N THR A 375 -5.46 -4.12 -18.19
CA THR A 375 -5.67 -4.79 -19.48
C THR A 375 -4.79 -4.19 -20.57
N PRO A 376 -4.48 -4.91 -21.65
CA PRO A 376 -3.73 -4.35 -22.79
C PRO A 376 -4.51 -3.27 -23.56
N THR A 377 -5.81 -3.10 -23.28
CA THR A 377 -6.65 -2.01 -23.82
C THR A 377 -6.62 -0.76 -22.94
N THR A 378 -5.97 -0.81 -21.78
CA THR A 378 -5.78 0.36 -20.93
C THR A 378 -4.86 1.35 -21.66
N PRO A 379 -5.24 2.63 -21.76
CA PRO A 379 -4.41 3.62 -22.43
C PRO A 379 -2.97 3.66 -21.87
N ARG A 380 -1.99 3.81 -22.77
CA ARG A 380 -0.54 3.76 -22.48
C ARG A 380 0.00 2.43 -21.95
N ALA A 381 -0.83 1.38 -21.82
CA ALA A 381 -0.34 0.06 -21.48
C ALA A 381 0.40 -0.56 -22.68
N THR A 382 1.50 -1.25 -22.41
CA THR A 382 2.31 -1.94 -23.41
C THR A 382 2.31 -3.43 -23.11
N LYS A 383 2.36 -4.26 -24.16
CA LYS A 383 2.42 -5.72 -24.03
C LYS A 383 3.77 -6.22 -24.53
N ASP A 384 4.46 -6.99 -23.71
CA ASP A 384 5.74 -7.61 -24.10
C ASP A 384 5.54 -8.93 -24.86
N ALA A 385 6.64 -9.52 -25.35
CA ALA A 385 6.63 -10.78 -26.08
C ALA A 385 6.19 -11.99 -25.22
N SER A 386 6.33 -11.90 -23.89
CA SER A 386 5.88 -12.93 -22.94
C SER A 386 4.40 -12.80 -22.60
N GLY A 387 3.76 -11.73 -23.07
CA GLY A 387 2.36 -11.42 -22.87
C GLY A 387 2.06 -10.61 -21.61
N ASN A 388 3.08 -10.15 -20.89
CA ASN A 388 2.90 -9.26 -19.74
C ASN A 388 2.44 -7.89 -20.21
N VAL A 389 1.58 -7.27 -19.41
CA VAL A 389 1.08 -5.92 -19.68
C VAL A 389 1.68 -4.96 -18.67
N THR A 390 2.36 -3.92 -19.15
CA THR A 390 2.99 -2.90 -18.31
C THR A 390 2.34 -1.55 -18.55
N LEU A 391 1.89 -0.89 -17.49
CA LEU A 391 1.43 0.49 -17.49
C LEU A 391 2.49 1.36 -16.79
N THR A 392 2.97 2.38 -17.49
CA THR A 392 3.92 3.35 -16.95
C THR A 392 3.30 4.74 -17.00
N LEU A 393 3.25 5.40 -15.85
CA LEU A 393 2.67 6.73 -15.66
C LEU A 393 3.67 7.61 -14.92
N ASN A 394 3.72 8.90 -15.24
CA ASN A 394 4.58 9.85 -14.55
C ASN A 394 3.72 10.90 -13.85
N LEU A 395 3.93 11.11 -12.55
CA LEU A 395 3.25 12.17 -11.82
C LEU A 395 3.64 13.56 -12.39
N PRO A 396 2.72 14.55 -12.35
CA PRO A 396 2.88 15.78 -13.15
C PRO A 396 3.85 16.82 -12.55
N GLY A 397 4.38 16.62 -11.35
CA GLY A 397 5.38 17.49 -10.71
C GLY A 397 4.86 18.83 -10.18
N HIS A 398 3.54 19.00 -10.06
CA HIS A 398 2.94 20.19 -9.45
C HIS A 398 3.00 20.09 -7.92
N LEU A 399 3.36 21.18 -7.24
CA LEU A 399 3.59 21.20 -5.79
C LEU A 399 2.61 22.12 -5.07
N PRO A 400 1.64 21.57 -4.31
CA PRO A 400 0.82 22.34 -3.40
C PRO A 400 1.65 22.85 -2.20
N PHE A 401 1.34 24.06 -1.74
CA PHE A 401 1.95 24.63 -0.54
C PHE A 401 0.97 25.60 0.13
N ALA A 402 1.18 25.86 1.42
CA ALA A 402 0.39 26.78 2.20
C ALA A 402 1.19 28.06 2.49
N LEU A 403 0.63 29.22 2.11
CA LEU A 403 1.10 30.52 2.57
C LEU A 403 0.40 30.87 3.87
N VAL A 404 1.17 31.06 4.93
CA VAL A 404 0.68 31.28 6.29
C VAL A 404 0.86 32.74 6.66
N ARG A 405 -0.22 33.40 7.07
CA ARG A 405 -0.17 34.75 7.65
C ARG A 405 -0.41 34.66 9.14
N PHE A 406 0.59 35.07 9.91
CA PHE A 406 0.51 35.10 11.36
C PHE A 406 -0.15 36.40 11.86
N GLU A 407 -0.66 36.38 13.08
CA GLU A 407 -1.29 37.54 13.73
C GLU A 407 -0.29 38.67 14.00
N ASN A 408 0.98 38.31 14.22
CA ASN A 408 2.08 39.27 14.40
C ASN A 408 2.52 39.96 13.08
N GLY A 409 1.87 39.65 11.96
CA GLY A 409 2.14 40.23 10.64
C GLY A 409 3.22 39.50 9.83
N SER A 410 3.92 38.52 10.38
CA SER A 410 4.87 37.72 9.59
C SER A 410 4.14 36.78 8.62
N ILE A 411 4.85 36.39 7.57
CA ILE A 411 4.37 35.46 6.55
C ILE A 411 5.35 34.30 6.50
N GLY A 412 4.83 33.07 6.48
CA GLY A 412 5.59 31.85 6.29
C GLY A 412 5.09 31.08 5.08
N GLU A 413 5.97 30.25 4.53
CA GLU A 413 5.62 29.26 3.51
C GLU A 413 5.77 27.87 4.13
N LEU A 414 4.78 27.01 3.91
CA LEU A 414 4.74 25.65 4.42
C LEU A 414 4.49 24.70 3.27
N GLU A 415 5.45 23.80 3.03
CA GLU A 415 5.31 22.73 2.05
C GLU A 415 4.15 21.80 2.45
N ALA A 416 3.28 21.45 1.49
CA ALA A 416 2.37 20.33 1.66
C ALA A 416 3.11 19.07 1.19
N ARG A 417 3.20 18.06 2.05
CA ARG A 417 3.86 16.79 1.74
C ARG A 417 2.86 15.84 1.08
N LEU A 418 3.26 15.21 -0.03
CA LEU A 418 2.52 14.09 -0.60
C LEU A 418 2.66 12.89 0.33
N ASP A 419 1.55 12.43 0.91
CA ASP A 419 1.60 11.32 1.86
C ASP A 419 0.67 10.15 1.52
N THR A 420 -0.16 10.27 0.48
CA THR A 420 -0.91 9.14 -0.05
C THR A 420 -0.99 9.24 -1.57
N VAL A 421 -0.58 8.18 -2.26
CA VAL A 421 -0.83 7.95 -3.68
C VAL A 421 -1.68 6.68 -3.80
N LEU A 422 -2.92 6.84 -4.25
CA LEU A 422 -3.87 5.75 -4.48
C LEU A 422 -4.03 5.54 -5.99
N ILE A 423 -3.73 4.34 -6.48
CA ILE A 423 -3.72 4.02 -7.91
C ILE A 423 -4.83 3.02 -8.21
N ASP A 424 -5.77 3.40 -9.08
CA ASP A 424 -6.84 2.53 -9.58
C ASP A 424 -6.83 2.52 -11.13
N PRO A 425 -6.11 1.55 -11.75
CA PRO A 425 -6.06 1.42 -13.20
C PRO A 425 -7.41 1.06 -13.82
N GLY A 426 -8.30 0.40 -13.09
CA GLY A 426 -9.64 0.05 -13.57
C GLY A 426 -10.54 1.27 -13.74
N ARG A 427 -10.44 2.24 -12.82
CA ARG A 427 -11.12 3.54 -12.89
C ARG A 427 -10.37 4.59 -13.71
N ARG A 428 -9.13 4.29 -14.12
CA ARG A 428 -8.18 5.24 -14.71
C ARG A 428 -7.99 6.47 -13.84
N GLU A 429 -7.75 6.23 -12.56
CA GLU A 429 -7.60 7.27 -11.54
C GLU A 429 -6.31 7.08 -10.74
N VAL A 430 -5.60 8.18 -10.52
CA VAL A 430 -4.56 8.29 -9.48
C VAL A 430 -4.96 9.43 -8.56
N SER A 431 -5.22 9.12 -7.29
CA SER A 431 -5.50 10.13 -6.26
C SER A 431 -4.23 10.45 -5.48
N CYS A 432 -3.91 11.74 -5.33
CA CYS A 432 -2.79 12.23 -4.54
C CYS A 432 -3.30 13.08 -3.37
N VAL A 433 -2.92 12.74 -2.15
CA VAL A 433 -3.29 13.46 -0.93
C VAL A 433 -2.07 14.18 -0.38
N TRP A 434 -2.20 15.50 -0.27
CA TRP A 434 -1.16 16.41 0.20
C TRP A 434 -1.55 16.96 1.57
N ARG A 435 -0.60 16.99 2.51
CA ARG A 435 -0.85 17.44 3.88
C ARG A 435 0.22 18.40 4.36
N ALA A 436 -0.25 19.50 4.95
CA ALA A 436 0.59 20.45 5.66
C ALA A 436 0.16 20.50 7.14
N THR A 437 1.13 20.53 8.05
CA THR A 437 0.88 20.64 9.50
C THR A 437 1.61 21.84 10.07
N LEU A 438 0.95 22.61 10.91
CA LEU A 438 1.45 23.88 11.43
C LEU A 438 1.09 24.05 12.90
N ALA A 439 2.08 24.37 13.74
CA ALA A 439 1.83 24.69 15.14
C ALA A 439 0.89 25.91 15.26
N LYS A 440 0.02 25.91 16.28
CA LYS A 440 -0.87 27.07 16.56
C LYS A 440 -0.13 28.32 17.03
N GLN A 441 1.14 28.20 17.41
CA GLN A 441 1.98 29.30 17.87
C GLN A 441 3.19 29.50 16.95
N PRO A 442 3.48 30.74 16.50
CA PRO A 442 2.71 31.97 16.75
C PRO A 442 1.30 31.92 16.13
N GLY A 443 0.37 32.70 16.70
CA GLY A 443 -1.05 32.69 16.31
C GLY A 443 -1.25 32.85 14.80
N VAL A 444 -2.05 31.96 14.20
CA VAL A 444 -2.28 31.92 12.76
C VAL A 444 -3.57 32.65 12.40
N ARG A 445 -3.42 33.72 11.60
CA ARG A 445 -4.55 34.54 11.13
C ARG A 445 -5.20 33.92 9.90
N VAL A 446 -4.42 33.61 8.86
CA VAL A 446 -4.90 33.06 7.58
C VAL A 446 -3.97 31.96 7.10
N ILE A 447 -4.53 30.90 6.54
CA ILE A 447 -3.80 29.91 5.74
C ILE A 447 -4.38 29.93 4.32
N GLU A 448 -3.52 30.24 3.34
CA GLU A 448 -3.86 30.27 1.93
C GLU A 448 -3.21 29.09 1.21
N LEU A 449 -4.01 28.15 0.70
CA LEU A 449 -3.50 27.01 -0.06
C LEU A 449 -3.29 27.39 -1.54
N ARG A 450 -2.10 27.13 -2.05
CA ARG A 450 -1.62 27.50 -3.40
C ARG A 450 -0.91 26.32 -4.05
N MET A 451 -0.53 26.47 -5.31
CA MET A 451 0.20 25.45 -6.06
C MET A 451 1.23 26.09 -6.96
N LEU A 452 2.42 25.49 -7.03
CA LEU A 452 3.45 25.80 -8.02
C LEU A 452 3.31 24.84 -9.20
N GLU A 453 3.38 25.38 -10.41
CA GLU A 453 3.45 24.55 -11.60
C GLU A 453 4.85 23.97 -11.79
N ARG A 454 4.96 22.77 -12.39
CA ARG A 454 6.26 22.12 -12.60
C ARG A 454 7.27 23.03 -13.31
N GLY A 455 6.80 23.82 -14.29
CA GLY A 455 7.65 24.78 -15.00
C GLY A 455 8.25 25.85 -14.07
N ASP A 456 7.49 26.34 -13.10
CA ASP A 456 7.98 27.31 -12.12
C ASP A 456 8.97 26.65 -11.14
N VAL A 457 8.68 25.41 -10.73
CA VAL A 457 9.57 24.61 -9.86
C VAL A 457 10.94 24.38 -10.52
N ASP A 458 10.94 24.04 -11.81
CA ASP A 458 12.17 23.82 -12.59
C ASP A 458 13.03 25.11 -12.64
N VAL A 459 12.41 26.27 -12.85
CA VAL A 459 13.10 27.57 -12.88
C VAL A 459 13.67 27.93 -11.50
N MET A 460 12.90 27.74 -10.43
CA MET A 460 13.35 28.01 -9.06
C MET A 460 14.56 27.13 -8.69
N THR A 461 14.51 25.84 -9.03
CA THR A 461 15.60 24.89 -8.74
C THR A 461 16.89 25.25 -9.50
N ALA A 462 16.77 25.66 -10.77
CA ALA A 462 17.91 26.10 -11.56
C ALA A 462 18.60 27.33 -10.95
N THR A 463 17.82 28.32 -10.51
CA THR A 463 18.32 29.59 -9.95
C THR A 463 19.10 29.38 -8.64
N THR A 464 18.63 28.49 -7.77
CA THR A 464 19.32 28.15 -6.51
C THR A 464 20.68 27.50 -6.76
N SER A 465 20.79 26.66 -7.79
CA SER A 465 22.04 26.00 -8.16
C SER A 465 23.10 26.93 -8.77
N GLU A 466 22.70 28.08 -9.32
CA GLU A 466 23.60 29.12 -9.81
C GLU A 466 24.07 30.07 -8.68
N GLY A 467 23.19 30.37 -7.72
CA GLY A 467 23.53 31.19 -6.55
C GLY A 467 24.60 30.58 -5.64
N GLU A 468 24.59 29.26 -5.45
CA GLU A 468 25.63 28.54 -4.68
C GLU A 468 27.00 28.54 -5.39
N ARG A 469 27.04 28.67 -6.73
CA ARG A 469 28.29 28.79 -7.50
C ARG A 469 28.91 30.19 -7.42
N GLY A 470 28.09 31.23 -7.26
CA GLY A 470 28.56 32.61 -7.12
C GLY A 470 29.19 32.94 -5.76
N ALA A 471 28.90 32.15 -4.72
CA ALA A 471 29.43 32.36 -3.37
C ALA A 471 30.81 31.70 -3.11
N HIS A 472 31.32 30.93 -4.08
CA HIS A 472 32.63 30.27 -4.02
C HIS A 472 33.58 30.69 -5.16
N GLY A 473 33.31 31.80 -5.85
CA GLY A 473 34.16 32.39 -6.88
C GLY A 473 35.14 33.42 -6.35
#